data_AF-A0A6P0LJ38-F1
#
_entry.id   AF-A0A6P0LJ38-F1
#
_cell.length_a   1.000
_cell.length_b   1.000
_cell.length_c   1.000
_cell.angle_alpha   90.00
_cell.angle_beta   90.00
_cell.angle_gamma   90.00
#
_symmetry.space_group_name_H-M   'P 1'
#
loop_
_entity.id
_entity.type
_entity.pdbx_description
1 polymer ?
#
loop_
_entity_poly.entity_id
_entity_poly.type
_entity_poly.pdbx_seq_one_letter_code
_entity_poly.pdbx_strand_id
1 'polypeptide(L)' 'MAITKGTYKNYFQRQLTKMIINRNQVKLLVVDSESEVIEQWRDKSIIGKLSRKF' A
#
# COMPACT_ATOMS: atom_id res chain seq x y z
N MET A 1 -4.95 -4.42 -6.02
CA MET A 1 -3.93 -5.50 -6.17
C MET A 1 -3.61 -6.04 -4.79
N ALA A 2 -3.62 -7.36 -4.62
CA ALA A 2 -3.24 -8.01 -3.36
C ALA A 2 -1.76 -8.42 -3.40
N ILE A 3 -1.04 -8.19 -2.30
CA ILE A 3 0.39 -8.52 -2.14
C ILE A 3 0.65 -9.02 -0.72
N THR A 4 1.68 -9.85 -0.55
CA THR A 4 2.09 -10.30 0.78
C THR A 4 2.80 -9.19 1.56
N LYS A 5 2.75 -9.28 2.89
CA LYS A 5 3.46 -8.39 3.83
C LYS A 5 4.96 -8.28 3.53
N GLY A 6 5.62 -9.40 3.23
CA GLY A 6 7.05 -9.43 2.88
C GLY A 6 7.34 -8.62 1.62
N THR A 7 6.56 -8.83 0.55
CA THR A 7 6.67 -8.06 -0.70
C THR A 7 6.39 -6.58 -0.46
N TYR A 8 5.40 -6.26 0.38
CA TYR A 8 5.10 -4.88 0.73
C TYR A 8 6.29 -4.18 1.41
N LYS A 9 6.88 -4.82 2.44
CA LYS A 9 8.00 -4.25 3.21
C LYS A 9 9.28 -4.11 2.39
N ASN A 10 9.59 -5.09 1.53
CA ASN A 10 10.89 -5.16 0.85
C ASN A 10 10.92 -4.44 -0.51
N TYR A 11 9.81 -4.48 -1.26
CA TYR A 11 9.75 -3.96 -2.62
C TYR A 11 8.90 -2.69 -2.73
N PHE A 12 7.71 -2.70 -2.13
CA PHE A 12 6.76 -1.58 -2.23
C PHE A 12 7.14 -0.40 -1.32
N GLN A 13 8.10 -0.56 -0.41
CA GLN A 13 8.67 0.56 0.34
C GLN A 13 9.77 1.33 -0.41
N ARG A 14 10.31 0.79 -1.51
CA ARG A 14 11.36 1.45 -2.29
C ARG A 14 10.82 2.71 -2.97
N GLN A 15 11.66 3.75 -3.05
CA GLN A 15 11.24 5.07 -3.53
C GLN A 15 10.64 5.04 -4.95
N LEU A 16 11.28 4.33 -5.88
CA LEU A 16 10.79 4.17 -7.25
C LEU A 16 9.41 3.50 -7.28
N THR A 17 9.25 2.39 -6.57
CA THR A 17 7.99 1.63 -6.50
C THR A 17 6.88 2.48 -5.87
N LYS A 18 7.17 3.17 -4.76
CA LYS A 18 6.24 4.14 -4.14
C LYS A 18 5.81 5.22 -5.13
N MET A 19 6.75 5.79 -5.88
CA MET A 19 6.46 6.83 -6.88
C MET A 19 5.52 6.29 -7.97
N ILE A 20 5.80 5.12 -8.53
CA ILE A 20 4.97 4.50 -9.58
C ILE A 20 3.55 4.23 -9.07
N ILE A 21 3.43 3.66 -7.88
CA ILE A 21 2.13 3.34 -7.26
C ILE A 21 1.33 4.60 -6.99
N ASN A 22 1.99 5.64 -6.46
CA ASN A 22 1.36 6.91 -6.17
C ASN A 22 0.93 7.66 -7.44
N ARG A 23 1.72 7.60 -8.52
CA ARG A 23 1.39 8.23 -9.80
C ARG A 23 0.20 7.56 -10.47
N ASN A 24 0.14 6.23 -10.42
CA ASN A 24 -0.91 5.44 -11.07
C ASN A 24 -2.11 5.12 -10.17
N GLN A 25 -2.13 5.65 -8.93
CA GLN A 25 -3.22 5.46 -7.98
C GLN A 25 -3.56 3.98 -7.71
N VAL A 26 -2.54 3.12 -7.72
CA VAL A 26 -2.74 1.68 -7.52
C VAL A 26 -3.18 1.43 -6.07
N LYS A 27 -4.35 0.81 -5.91
CA LYS A 27 -4.85 0.38 -4.60
C LYS A 27 -4.21 -0.95 -4.20
N LEU A 28 -3.68 -1.01 -2.98
CA LEU A 28 -3.01 -2.20 -2.47
C LEU A 28 -3.79 -2.81 -1.31
N LEU A 29 -3.87 -4.13 -1.34
CA LEU A 29 -4.31 -4.97 -0.25
C LEU A 29 -3.09 -5.75 0.23
N VAL A 30 -2.63 -5.47 1.45
CA VAL A 30 -1.53 -6.20 2.07
C VAL A 30 -2.12 -7.33 2.91
N VAL A 31 -1.73 -8.55 2.58
CA VAL A 31 -2.14 -9.76 3.28
C VAL A 31 -0.94 -10.41 3.97
N ASP A 32 -1.20 -11.04 5.10
CA ASP A 32 -0.27 -12.01 5.67
C ASP A 32 -0.64 -13.39 5.11
N SER A 33 0.29 -14.02 4.37
CA SER A 33 0.07 -15.31 3.74
C SER A 33 0.16 -16.48 4.72
N GLU A 34 0.79 -16.30 5.88
CA GLU A 34 0.93 -17.37 6.87
C GLU A 34 -0.34 -17.52 7.72
N SER A 35 -0.94 -16.39 8.08
CA SER A 35 -2.15 -16.35 8.91
C SER A 35 -3.43 -16.12 8.10
N GLU A 36 -3.33 -15.96 6.78
CA GLU A 36 -4.43 -15.69 5.84
C GLU A 36 -5.29 -14.47 6.19
N VAL A 37 -4.72 -13.48 6.87
CA VAL A 37 -5.43 -12.26 7.27
C VAL A 37 -5.12 -11.06 6.39
N ILE A 38 -6.09 -10.17 6.27
CA ILE A 38 -5.91 -8.84 5.71
C ILE A 38 -5.25 -7.95 6.77
N GLU A 39 -4.01 -7.51 6.52
CA GLU A 39 -3.32 -6.61 7.45
C GLU A 39 -3.63 -5.13 7.16
N GLN A 40 -3.67 -4.75 5.89
CA GLN A 40 -3.79 -3.33 5.53
C GLN A 40 -4.41 -3.10 4.15
N TRP A 41 -5.30 -2.11 4.09
CA TRP A 41 -5.78 -1.51 2.85
C TRP A 41 -5.09 -0.15 2.61
N ARG A 42 -4.47 0.04 1.45
CA ARG A 42 -3.88 1.32 1.03
C ARG A 42 -4.61 1.89 -0.18
N ASP A 43 -5.22 3.04 0.05
CA ASP A 43 -5.85 3.86 -0.98
C ASP A 43 -5.36 5.32 -0.84
N LYS A 44 -4.79 5.86 -1.92
CA LYS A 44 -4.29 7.24 -1.97
C LYS A 44 -5.42 8.27 -1.71
N SER A 45 -6.66 7.95 -2.08
CA SER A 45 -7.81 8.84 -1.89
C SER A 45 -8.14 9.09 -0.42
N ILE A 46 -7.82 8.16 0.48
CA ILE A 46 -8.07 8.27 1.92
C ILE A 46 -6.94 9.07 2.59
N ILE A 47 -5.68 8.83 2.21
CA ILE A 47 -4.51 9.48 2.81
C ILE A 47 -4.44 10.98 2.45
N GLY A 48 -4.80 11.34 1.20
CA GLY A 48 -4.84 12.74 0.78
C GLY A 48 -5.91 13.58 1.49
N LYS A 49 -7.00 12.96 1.95
CA LYS A 49 -8.04 13.63 2.76
C LYS A 49 -7.57 13.92 4.19
N LEU A 50 -6.76 13.04 4.78
CA LEU A 50 -6.22 13.23 6.13
C LEU A 50 -5.10 14.28 6.17
N SER A 51 -4.27 14.35 5.12
CA SER A 51 -3.18 15.34 5.03
C SER A 51 -3.64 16.77 4.76
N ARG A 52 -4.85 17.01 4.25
CA ARG A 52 -5.41 18.36 4.04
C ARG A 52 -6.16 18.91 5.26
N LYS A 53 -6.18 18.18 6.37
CA LYS A 53 -6.92 18.52 7.59
C LYS A 53 -6.04 19.03 8.74
N PHE A 54 -4.75 19.25 8.49
CA PHE A 54 -3.79 19.85 9.43
C PHE A 54 -3.07 21.02 8.76
#